data_AF-A0A3D1TNH7-F1
#
_entry.id   AF-A0A3D1TNH7-F1
#
_cell.length_a   1.000
_cell.length_b   1.000
_cell.length_c   1.000
_cell.angle_alpha   90.00
_cell.angle_beta   90.00
_cell.angle_gamma   90.00
#
_symmetry.space_group_name_H-M   'P 1'
#
loop_
_entity.id
_entity.type
_entity.pdbx_description
1 polymer ?
#
loop_
_entity_poly.entity_id
_entity_poly.type
_entity_poly.pdbx_seq_one_letter_code
_entity_poly.pdbx_strand_id
1 'polypeptide(L)'
;MKQSLGGCERFHGAVIAHDGTEESRVFKETAALGEELDRIGRRIMGSRIESRVAIMFDWQSYWSLEGCVGPTTGFNYPNEVHRFYRALWRRNVPVDMIASTTPLARLSQYDLAIAPALITVLPGVAETLEAYVADGGTFITGYMAGIHDEHDLVVPGGYPGKLRRLMGVWVEEIDALAPGETIEVHGGTVDAKGEIVASIIHREGAERLATYGGDEFYAGHSALTVNAYGKGKAYFVGTPLDETGMSAFMAPIIKELDLKSLDTPEDVSLSVRYGDGGTRYAFLINNSAADKRLCLSELNGGTELLTGTVINDLIELKPYGVDVIALR
;
A
#
# COMPACT_ATOMS: atom_id res chain seq x y z
N MET A 1 -23.69 0.37 -23.96
CA MET A 1 -22.64 1.25 -24.52
C MET A 1 -22.20 0.69 -25.88
N LYS A 2 -22.12 1.54 -26.92
CA LYS A 2 -21.74 1.15 -28.30
C LYS A 2 -20.52 1.96 -28.74
N GLN A 3 -19.61 1.34 -29.49
CA GLN A 3 -18.41 2.02 -30.00
C GLN A 3 -18.76 3.22 -30.87
N SER A 4 -18.00 4.31 -30.73
CA SER A 4 -18.17 5.51 -31.54
C SER A 4 -17.69 5.27 -32.98
N LEU A 5 -18.40 5.84 -33.97
CA LEU A 5 -18.03 5.71 -35.39
C LEU A 5 -16.91 6.67 -35.80
N GLY A 6 -16.59 7.67 -34.98
CA GLY A 6 -15.65 8.74 -35.31
C GLY A 6 -15.15 9.48 -34.08
N GLY A 7 -14.18 10.37 -34.30
CA GLY A 7 -13.45 11.04 -33.22
C GLY A 7 -12.26 10.23 -32.71
N CYS A 8 -11.65 10.68 -31.61
CA CYS A 8 -10.44 10.07 -31.05
C CYS A 8 -10.69 8.70 -30.39
N GLU A 9 -11.90 8.40 -29.94
CA GLU A 9 -12.22 7.17 -29.18
C GLU A 9 -12.79 6.03 -30.04
N ARG A 10 -12.77 6.15 -31.37
CA ARG A 10 -13.36 5.13 -32.27
C ARG A 10 -12.77 3.72 -32.12
N PHE A 11 -11.60 3.59 -31.52
CA PHE A 11 -10.95 2.31 -31.23
C PHE A 11 -11.05 1.89 -29.75
N HIS A 12 -11.70 2.69 -28.89
CA HIS A 12 -11.97 2.31 -27.51
C HIS A 12 -13.00 1.17 -27.48
N GLY A 13 -12.77 0.16 -26.63
CA GLY A 13 -13.66 -0.99 -26.51
C GLY A 13 -15.07 -0.59 -26.03
N ALA A 14 -16.10 -1.33 -26.46
CA ALA A 14 -17.44 -1.20 -25.91
C ALA A 14 -18.17 -2.55 -25.93
N VAL A 15 -19.30 -2.64 -25.23
CA VAL A 15 -20.15 -3.84 -25.21
C VAL A 15 -20.63 -4.21 -26.61
N ILE A 16 -21.08 -3.21 -27.39
CA ILE A 16 -21.47 -3.39 -28.79
C ILE A 16 -20.41 -2.74 -29.67
N ALA A 17 -19.74 -3.55 -30.50
CA ALA A 17 -18.71 -3.09 -31.42
C ALA A 17 -19.29 -2.45 -32.69
N HIS A 18 -18.44 -2.04 -33.63
CA HIS A 18 -18.86 -1.45 -34.92
C HIS A 18 -19.66 -2.41 -35.80
N ASP A 19 -19.48 -3.72 -35.64
CA ASP A 19 -20.25 -4.76 -36.32
C ASP A 19 -21.70 -4.85 -35.83
N GLY A 20 -22.01 -4.26 -34.66
CA GLY A 20 -23.36 -4.17 -34.12
C GLY A 20 -23.97 -5.50 -33.67
N THR A 21 -23.16 -6.53 -33.43
CA THR A 21 -23.65 -7.89 -33.10
C THR A 21 -23.41 -8.28 -31.64
N GLU A 22 -24.28 -9.15 -31.13
CA GLU A 22 -24.15 -9.83 -29.83
C GLU A 22 -23.28 -11.09 -29.89
N GLU A 23 -22.87 -11.52 -31.08
CA GLU A 23 -22.09 -12.74 -31.26
C GLU A 23 -20.61 -12.60 -30.89
N SER A 24 -20.15 -11.37 -30.67
CA SER A 24 -18.75 -11.07 -30.36
C SER A 24 -18.34 -11.65 -28.99
N ARG A 25 -17.06 -11.98 -28.86
CA ARG A 25 -16.48 -12.49 -27.60
C ARG A 25 -16.76 -11.54 -26.43
N VAL A 26 -16.50 -10.25 -26.61
CA VAL A 26 -16.68 -9.20 -25.58
C VAL A 26 -18.13 -9.08 -25.15
N PHE A 27 -19.08 -9.15 -26.10
CA PHE A 27 -20.50 -9.10 -25.75
C PHE A 27 -20.89 -10.30 -24.89
N LYS A 28 -20.51 -11.52 -25.29
CA LYS A 28 -20.81 -12.76 -24.57
C LYS A 28 -20.22 -12.77 -23.16
N GLU A 29 -18.96 -12.37 -22.99
CA GLU A 29 -18.31 -12.23 -21.67
C GLU A 29 -19.02 -11.17 -20.80
N THR A 30 -19.41 -10.03 -21.38
CA THR A 30 -20.14 -8.98 -20.65
C THR A 30 -21.54 -9.44 -20.24
N ALA A 31 -22.24 -10.19 -21.10
CA ALA A 31 -23.55 -10.74 -20.82
C ALA A 31 -23.49 -11.76 -19.67
N ALA A 32 -22.50 -12.66 -19.68
CA ALA A 32 -22.28 -13.63 -18.60
C ALA A 32 -22.03 -12.93 -17.25
N LEU A 33 -21.19 -11.89 -17.22
CA LEU A 33 -20.99 -11.06 -16.01
C LEU A 33 -22.29 -10.39 -15.55
N GLY A 34 -23.13 -9.94 -16.48
CA GLY A 34 -24.46 -9.40 -16.17
C GLY A 34 -25.35 -10.39 -15.45
N GLU A 35 -25.41 -11.64 -15.91
CA GLU A 35 -26.17 -12.72 -15.27
C GLU A 35 -25.65 -13.07 -13.87
N GLU A 36 -24.34 -13.07 -13.67
CA GLU A 36 -23.71 -13.27 -12.36
C GLU A 36 -24.06 -12.14 -11.39
N LEU A 37 -23.96 -10.89 -11.83
CA LEU A 37 -24.30 -9.72 -11.03
C LEU A 37 -25.80 -9.69 -10.67
N ASP A 38 -26.70 -10.11 -11.57
CA ASP A 38 -28.12 -10.24 -11.27
C ASP A 38 -28.36 -11.29 -10.16
N ARG A 39 -27.58 -12.37 -10.14
CA ARG A 39 -27.67 -13.44 -9.15
C ARG A 39 -27.19 -13.03 -7.76
N ILE A 40 -26.01 -12.39 -7.68
CA ILE A 40 -25.33 -12.16 -6.39
C ILE A 40 -25.30 -10.70 -5.95
N GLY A 41 -25.52 -9.75 -6.87
CA GLY A 41 -25.27 -8.32 -6.67
C GLY A 41 -26.03 -7.73 -5.47
N ARG A 42 -27.30 -8.09 -5.29
CA ARG A 42 -28.11 -7.61 -4.14
C ARG A 42 -27.56 -8.04 -2.78
N ARG A 43 -26.83 -9.16 -2.72
CA ARG A 43 -26.25 -9.67 -1.46
C ARG A 43 -25.01 -8.88 -1.06
N ILE A 44 -24.15 -8.61 -2.03
CA ILE A 44 -22.85 -7.96 -1.80
C ILE A 44 -22.93 -6.43 -1.81
N MET A 45 -24.01 -5.87 -2.35
CA MET A 45 -24.24 -4.42 -2.40
C MET A 45 -24.22 -3.81 -0.99
N GLY A 46 -23.56 -2.67 -0.84
CA GLY A 46 -23.43 -1.98 0.45
C GLY A 46 -22.33 -2.53 1.36
N SER A 47 -21.79 -3.73 1.09
CA SER A 47 -20.67 -4.26 1.88
C SER A 47 -19.41 -3.39 1.78
N ARG A 48 -18.61 -3.33 2.84
CA ARG A 48 -17.43 -2.45 2.95
C ARG A 48 -16.18 -3.24 3.32
N ILE A 49 -15.03 -2.72 2.93
CA ILE A 49 -13.77 -3.18 3.50
C ILE A 49 -13.62 -2.50 4.86
N GLU A 50 -13.20 -3.27 5.86
CA GLU A 50 -12.80 -2.74 7.17
C GLU A 50 -11.28 -2.86 7.25
N SER A 51 -10.60 -1.71 7.29
CA SER A 51 -9.14 -1.64 7.32
C SER A 51 -8.64 -1.14 8.67
N ARG A 52 -7.57 -1.76 9.17
CA ARG A 52 -6.77 -1.31 10.31
C ARG A 52 -5.51 -0.56 9.87
N VAL A 53 -5.30 -0.41 8.56
CA VAL A 53 -4.15 0.25 7.94
C VAL A 53 -4.61 1.38 7.04
N ALA A 54 -3.94 2.52 7.13
CA ALA A 54 -4.14 3.64 6.22
C ALA A 54 -2.83 4.05 5.54
N ILE A 55 -2.91 4.34 4.24
CA ILE A 55 -1.83 4.98 3.49
C ILE A 55 -2.29 6.37 3.06
N MET A 56 -1.49 7.37 3.41
CA MET A 56 -1.73 8.75 3.04
C MET A 56 -1.28 8.99 1.59
N PHE A 57 -2.16 9.61 0.81
CA PHE A 57 -1.82 10.22 -0.47
C PHE A 57 -2.09 11.72 -0.39
N ASP A 58 -1.13 12.53 -0.81
CA ASP A 58 -1.19 13.98 -0.73
C ASP A 58 -0.87 14.64 -2.07
N TRP A 59 -1.80 15.44 -2.59
CA TRP A 59 -1.63 16.09 -3.89
C TRP A 59 -0.58 17.20 -3.85
N GLN A 60 -0.38 17.86 -2.71
CA GLN A 60 0.65 18.89 -2.53
C GLN A 60 2.04 18.26 -2.59
N SER A 61 2.21 17.11 -1.93
CA SER A 61 3.42 16.30 -2.03
C SER A 61 3.64 15.80 -3.46
N TYR A 62 2.58 15.34 -4.15
CA TYR A 62 2.67 14.98 -5.57
C TYR A 62 3.15 16.14 -6.44
N TRP A 63 2.53 17.32 -6.34
CA TRP A 63 2.91 18.48 -7.14
C TRP A 63 4.31 19.00 -6.80
N SER A 64 4.70 18.96 -5.53
CA SER A 64 6.04 19.34 -5.08
C SER A 64 7.09 18.40 -5.69
N LEU A 65 6.94 17.09 -5.54
CA LEU A 65 7.91 16.11 -6.04
C LEU A 65 8.00 16.08 -7.57
N GLU A 66 6.86 16.12 -8.28
CA GLU A 66 6.84 16.10 -9.74
C GLU A 66 7.23 17.45 -10.37
N GLY A 67 7.10 18.54 -9.60
CA GLY A 67 7.51 19.90 -10.00
C GLY A 67 8.96 20.24 -9.63
N CYS A 68 9.61 19.45 -8.77
CA CYS A 68 10.96 19.71 -8.30
C CYS A 68 12.01 19.38 -9.38
N VAL A 69 13.09 20.16 -9.43
CA VAL A 69 14.27 19.84 -10.23
C VAL A 69 15.29 19.12 -9.35
N GLY A 70 15.34 17.80 -9.47
CA GLY A 70 16.18 16.94 -8.62
C GLY A 70 15.42 16.40 -7.40
N PRO A 71 16.08 15.60 -6.53
CA PRO A 71 17.47 15.19 -6.61
C PRO A 71 17.73 14.10 -7.68
N THR A 72 16.68 13.49 -8.25
CA THR A 72 16.78 12.48 -9.30
C THR A 72 15.56 12.50 -10.23
N THR A 73 15.76 12.17 -11.51
CA THR A 73 14.67 12.00 -12.48
C THR A 73 13.90 10.69 -12.29
N GLY A 74 14.41 9.79 -11.44
CA GLY A 74 13.81 8.46 -11.19
C GLY A 74 12.75 8.45 -10.09
N PHE A 75 12.50 9.57 -9.42
CA PHE A 75 11.54 9.62 -8.32
C PHE A 75 10.12 9.85 -8.85
N ASN A 76 9.18 8.97 -8.52
CA ASN A 76 7.77 9.12 -8.88
C ASN A 76 6.89 8.85 -7.67
N TYR A 77 6.17 9.87 -7.20
CA TYR A 77 5.43 9.79 -5.94
C TYR A 77 4.37 8.66 -5.90
N PRO A 78 3.53 8.46 -6.95
CA PRO A 78 2.60 7.33 -6.99
C PRO A 78 3.29 5.96 -6.90
N ASN A 79 4.45 5.78 -7.54
CA ASN A 79 5.21 4.53 -7.45
C ASN A 79 5.70 4.25 -6.02
N GLU A 80 6.12 5.29 -5.29
CA GLU A 80 6.52 5.14 -3.90
C GLU A 80 5.33 4.83 -2.99
N VAL A 81 4.16 5.42 -3.23
CA VAL A 81 2.91 5.01 -2.55
C VAL A 81 2.58 3.54 -2.84
N HIS A 82 2.69 3.13 -4.10
CA HIS A 82 2.49 1.74 -4.50
C HIS A 82 3.50 0.78 -3.88
N ARG A 83 4.75 1.21 -3.62
CA ARG A 83 5.79 0.38 -2.98
C ARG A 83 5.36 -0.09 -1.60
N PHE A 84 4.84 0.82 -0.77
CA PHE A 84 4.31 0.48 0.56
C PHE A 84 2.99 -0.30 0.45
N TYR A 85 2.07 0.13 -0.43
CA TYR A 85 0.79 -0.57 -0.64
C TYR A 85 1.00 -2.03 -1.05
N ARG A 86 1.91 -2.30 -1.99
CA ARG A 86 2.15 -3.64 -2.54
C ARG A 86 2.63 -4.64 -1.48
N ALA A 87 3.38 -4.19 -0.48
CA ALA A 87 3.85 -5.05 0.61
C ALA A 87 2.72 -5.56 1.51
N LEU A 88 1.65 -4.76 1.67
CA LEU A 88 0.42 -5.10 2.39
C LEU A 88 -0.52 -5.90 1.49
N TRP A 89 -0.70 -5.48 0.24
CA TRP A 89 -1.58 -6.12 -0.74
C TRP A 89 -1.19 -7.58 -1.00
N ARG A 90 0.10 -7.90 -1.11
CA ARG A 90 0.58 -9.29 -1.28
C ARG A 90 0.28 -10.21 -0.09
N ARG A 91 -0.07 -9.63 1.07
CA ARG A 91 -0.47 -10.36 2.28
C ARG A 91 -1.98 -10.30 2.52
N ASN A 92 -2.72 -9.78 1.54
CA ASN A 92 -4.16 -9.57 1.62
C ASN A 92 -4.58 -8.71 2.83
N VAL A 93 -3.69 -7.82 3.30
CA VAL A 93 -4.00 -6.86 4.36
C VAL A 93 -4.80 -5.72 3.74
N PRO A 94 -6.04 -5.44 4.21
CA PRO A 94 -6.83 -4.32 3.71
C PRO A 94 -6.15 -2.99 4.04
N VAL A 95 -6.29 -2.02 3.14
CA VAL A 95 -5.69 -0.69 3.26
C VAL A 95 -6.70 0.36 2.82
N ASP A 96 -6.86 1.41 3.61
CA ASP A 96 -7.58 2.61 3.22
C ASP A 96 -6.61 3.66 2.68
N MET A 97 -6.92 4.22 1.51
CA MET A 97 -6.24 5.44 1.04
C MET A 97 -6.90 6.66 1.68
N ILE A 98 -6.12 7.48 2.38
CA ILE A 98 -6.62 8.65 3.11
C ILE A 98 -5.85 9.92 2.73
N ALA A 99 -6.42 11.09 2.99
CA ALA A 99 -5.70 12.36 2.85
C ALA A 99 -4.70 12.55 4.00
N SER A 100 -3.59 13.24 3.75
CA SER A 100 -2.60 13.64 4.78
C SER A 100 -3.21 14.48 5.91
N THR A 101 -4.28 15.23 5.60
CA THR A 101 -5.02 16.10 6.51
C THR A 101 -6.15 15.38 7.27
N THR A 102 -6.17 14.05 7.23
CA THR A 102 -7.18 13.25 7.94
C THR A 102 -7.18 13.62 9.44
N PRO A 103 -8.32 14.04 10.02
CA PRO A 103 -8.37 14.46 11.42
C PRO A 103 -8.03 13.31 12.38
N LEU A 104 -7.44 13.66 13.53
CA LEU A 104 -7.03 12.71 14.56
C LEU A 104 -8.13 11.68 14.91
N ALA A 105 -9.37 12.12 15.09
CA ALA A 105 -10.49 11.22 15.43
C ALA A 105 -10.75 10.10 14.41
N ARG A 106 -10.41 10.33 13.14
CA ARG A 106 -10.45 9.30 12.09
C ARG A 106 -9.14 8.52 12.04
N LEU A 107 -8.00 9.20 12.14
CA LEU A 107 -6.68 8.56 12.11
C LEU A 107 -6.49 7.54 13.24
N SER A 108 -7.01 7.83 14.44
CA SER A 108 -6.99 6.94 15.61
C SER A 108 -7.78 5.63 15.45
N GLN A 109 -8.50 5.44 14.35
CA GLN A 109 -9.18 4.17 14.04
C GLN A 109 -8.25 3.15 13.39
N TYR A 110 -7.06 3.58 12.94
CA TYR A 110 -6.06 2.72 12.30
C TYR A 110 -4.93 2.39 13.27
N ASP A 111 -4.51 1.13 13.31
CA ASP A 111 -3.33 0.72 14.08
C ASP A 111 -2.03 1.11 13.38
N LEU A 112 -2.07 1.23 12.06
CA LEU A 112 -0.95 1.61 11.22
C LEU A 112 -1.33 2.73 10.24
N ALA A 113 -0.61 3.84 10.29
CA ALA A 113 -0.67 4.91 9.30
C ALA A 113 0.69 5.04 8.57
N ILE A 114 0.66 5.13 7.24
CA ILE A 114 1.87 5.23 6.41
C ILE A 114 1.76 6.49 5.57
N ALA A 115 2.80 7.32 5.55
CA ALA A 115 2.90 8.48 4.67
C ALA A 115 4.19 8.38 3.83
N PRO A 116 4.16 7.65 2.71
CA PRO A 116 5.31 7.48 1.82
C PRO A 116 5.72 8.85 1.27
N ALA A 117 7.01 9.20 1.37
CA ALA A 117 7.58 10.41 0.78
C ALA A 117 6.71 11.68 0.98
N LEU A 118 6.20 11.90 2.20
CA LEU A 118 5.38 13.06 2.55
C LEU A 118 6.25 14.32 2.62
N ILE A 119 6.69 14.81 1.45
CA ILE A 119 7.65 15.91 1.35
C ILE A 119 7.11 17.20 1.94
N THR A 120 5.81 17.45 1.77
CA THR A 120 5.11 18.63 2.24
C THR A 120 4.34 18.31 3.51
N VAL A 121 4.68 18.98 4.61
CA VAL A 121 3.96 18.84 5.89
C VAL A 121 3.08 20.06 6.13
N LEU A 122 1.81 19.91 5.74
CA LEU A 122 0.77 20.93 5.87
C LEU A 122 0.51 21.29 7.35
N PRO A 123 -0.03 22.50 7.63
CA PRO A 123 -0.37 22.92 8.98
C PRO A 123 -1.24 21.91 9.73
N GLY A 124 -0.86 21.57 10.97
CA GLY A 124 -1.60 20.64 11.82
C GLY A 124 -1.33 19.15 11.56
N VAL A 125 -0.67 18.80 10.45
CA VAL A 125 -0.40 17.38 10.11
C VAL A 125 0.63 16.78 11.08
N ALA A 126 1.73 17.48 11.36
CA ALA A 126 2.75 16.98 12.29
C ALA A 126 2.17 16.78 13.69
N GLU A 127 1.39 17.73 14.19
CA GLU A 127 0.75 17.66 15.51
C GLU A 127 -0.27 16.52 15.59
N THR A 128 -1.01 16.28 14.51
CA THR A 128 -1.96 15.17 14.41
C THR A 128 -1.23 13.83 14.43
N LEU A 129 -0.14 13.69 13.68
CA LEU A 129 0.68 12.48 13.65
C LEU A 129 1.36 12.24 15.01
N GLU A 130 1.88 13.29 15.65
CA GLU A 130 2.45 13.19 17.01
C GLU A 130 1.40 12.71 18.02
N ALA A 131 0.19 13.28 18.00
CA ALA A 131 -0.88 12.88 18.90
C ALA A 131 -1.34 11.43 18.64
N TYR A 132 -1.44 11.04 17.37
CA TYR A 132 -1.79 9.68 16.95
C TYR A 132 -0.79 8.64 17.48
N VAL A 133 0.51 8.86 17.25
CA VAL A 133 1.54 7.93 17.73
C VAL A 133 1.64 7.96 19.26
N ALA A 134 1.54 9.14 19.88
CA ALA A 134 1.61 9.26 21.33
C ALA A 134 0.53 8.44 22.05
N ASP A 135 -0.65 8.27 21.45
CA ASP A 135 -1.74 7.46 22.02
C ASP A 135 -1.69 5.97 21.65
N GLY A 136 -0.69 5.52 20.89
CA GLY A 136 -0.45 4.10 20.60
C GLY A 136 -0.47 3.74 19.13
N GLY A 137 -0.72 4.70 18.23
CA GLY A 137 -0.64 4.46 16.79
C GLY A 137 0.77 4.10 16.33
N THR A 138 0.87 3.32 15.26
CA THR A 138 2.13 3.09 14.55
C THR A 138 2.18 3.92 13.29
N PHE A 139 3.25 4.69 13.10
CA PHE A 139 3.44 5.52 11.93
C PHE A 139 4.68 5.13 11.14
N ILE A 140 4.59 5.15 9.81
CA ILE A 140 5.72 4.93 8.90
C ILE A 140 5.84 6.10 7.93
N THR A 141 7.04 6.64 7.80
CA THR A 141 7.42 7.52 6.68
C THR A 141 8.88 7.24 6.30
N GLY A 142 9.53 8.12 5.56
CA GLY A 142 10.92 7.89 5.19
C GLY A 142 11.54 8.99 4.37
N TYR A 143 12.43 8.55 3.47
CA TYR A 143 13.10 9.36 2.47
C TYR A 143 12.16 10.39 1.86
N MET A 144 12.72 11.57 1.58
CA MET A 144 12.01 12.72 1.03
C MET A 144 10.89 13.29 1.91
N ALA A 145 10.64 12.80 3.13
CA ALA A 145 9.58 13.34 3.98
C ALA A 145 10.01 14.60 4.76
N GLY A 146 9.04 15.50 5.01
CA GLY A 146 9.20 16.61 5.95
C GLY A 146 10.19 17.69 5.52
N ILE A 147 10.38 17.88 4.22
CA ILE A 147 11.32 18.87 3.67
C ILE A 147 10.64 20.24 3.54
N HIS A 148 9.40 20.29 3.06
CA HIS A 148 8.71 21.52 2.69
C HIS A 148 7.48 21.82 3.57
N ASP A 149 7.13 23.11 3.65
CA ASP A 149 5.85 23.59 4.15
C ASP A 149 4.77 23.66 3.03
N GLU A 150 3.58 24.18 3.36
CA GLU A 150 2.46 24.32 2.42
C GLU A 150 2.70 25.23 1.21
N HIS A 151 3.81 25.97 1.20
CA HIS A 151 4.21 26.88 0.14
C HIS A 151 5.43 26.37 -0.64
N ASP A 152 5.78 25.10 -0.47
CA ASP A 152 6.96 24.48 -1.08
C ASP A 152 8.28 25.14 -0.61
N LEU A 153 8.27 25.75 0.58
CA LEU A 153 9.46 26.33 1.20
C LEU A 153 10.11 25.31 2.13
N VAL A 154 11.43 25.16 2.02
CA VAL A 154 12.20 24.29 2.91
C VAL A 154 12.04 24.71 4.36
N VAL A 155 11.65 23.77 5.22
CA VAL A 155 11.58 23.97 6.66
C VAL A 155 13.00 23.97 7.25
N PRO A 156 13.49 25.09 7.80
CA PRO A 156 14.84 25.14 8.36
C PRO A 156 14.94 24.34 9.67
N GLY A 157 16.16 23.97 10.06
CA GLY A 157 16.43 23.24 11.30
C GLY A 157 16.70 21.74 11.12
N GLY A 158 16.79 21.26 9.88
CA GLY A 158 17.20 19.89 9.54
C GLY A 158 16.03 18.94 9.30
N TYR A 159 16.21 18.03 8.34
CA TYR A 159 15.17 17.08 7.92
C TYR A 159 14.97 15.95 8.94
N PRO A 160 13.77 15.35 9.06
CA PRO A 160 12.52 15.64 8.32
C PRO A 160 11.68 16.77 8.95
N GLY A 161 12.32 17.88 9.33
CA GLY A 161 11.64 19.13 9.69
C GLY A 161 10.68 18.96 10.86
N LYS A 162 9.40 19.29 10.63
CA LYS A 162 8.34 19.15 11.64
C LYS A 162 8.14 17.71 12.15
N LEU A 163 8.64 16.69 11.42
CA LEU A 163 8.54 15.28 11.82
C LEU A 163 9.80 14.78 12.56
N ARG A 164 10.87 15.58 12.65
CA ARG A 164 12.17 15.19 13.25
C ARG A 164 12.02 14.62 14.66
N ARG A 165 11.27 15.30 15.53
CA ARG A 165 11.02 14.88 16.91
C ARG A 165 10.25 13.57 16.98
N LEU A 166 9.20 13.42 16.16
CA LEU A 166 8.40 12.20 16.11
C LEU A 166 9.23 11.01 15.62
N MET A 167 10.05 11.22 14.58
CA MET A 167 10.86 10.16 13.99
C MET A 167 12.10 9.83 14.82
N GLY A 168 12.53 10.73 15.73
CA GLY A 168 13.74 10.55 16.53
C GLY A 168 15.00 10.45 15.68
N VAL A 169 15.03 11.12 14.53
CA VAL A 169 16.15 11.12 13.58
C VAL A 169 16.36 12.49 12.96
N TRP A 170 17.60 12.78 12.62
CA TRP A 170 18.00 13.89 11.77
C TRP A 170 18.61 13.34 10.48
N VAL A 171 18.04 13.71 9.34
CA VAL A 171 18.63 13.44 8.02
C VAL A 171 19.51 14.62 7.66
N GLU A 172 20.82 14.38 7.62
CA GLU A 172 21.83 15.41 7.29
C GLU A 172 21.77 15.77 5.81
N GLU A 173 21.75 14.75 4.97
CA GLU A 173 21.79 14.88 3.52
C GLU A 173 21.09 13.69 2.84
N ILE A 174 20.79 13.87 1.55
CA ILE A 174 20.16 12.85 0.70
C ILE A 174 21.11 12.63 -0.48
N ASP A 175 21.57 11.41 -0.62
CA ASP A 175 22.33 10.96 -1.77
C ASP A 175 21.38 10.44 -2.85
N ALA A 176 21.62 10.80 -4.11
CA ALA A 176 20.83 10.37 -5.26
C ALA A 176 21.63 9.32 -6.04
N LEU A 177 21.14 8.08 -6.03
CA LEU A 177 21.82 6.97 -6.68
C LEU A 177 21.71 7.10 -8.21
N ALA A 178 22.77 6.75 -8.94
CA ALA A 178 22.71 6.79 -10.39
C ALA A 178 21.68 5.77 -10.92
N PRO A 179 21.08 5.99 -12.10
CA PRO A 179 20.08 5.08 -12.65
C PRO A 179 20.59 3.63 -12.75
N GLY A 180 19.91 2.71 -12.06
CA GLY A 180 20.25 1.29 -12.01
C GLY A 180 21.25 0.89 -10.92
N GLU A 181 21.81 1.86 -10.19
CA GLU A 181 22.62 1.59 -9.00
C GLU A 181 21.74 1.30 -7.79
N THR A 182 22.29 0.51 -6.87
CA THR A 182 21.62 0.10 -5.64
C THR A 182 22.57 0.19 -4.48
N ILE A 183 22.05 0.51 -3.30
CA ILE A 183 22.81 0.47 -2.05
C ILE A 183 22.39 -0.75 -1.21
N GLU A 184 23.34 -1.41 -0.58
CA GLU A 184 23.04 -2.53 0.32
C GLU A 184 22.39 -2.04 1.61
N VAL A 185 21.38 -2.76 2.10
CA VAL A 185 20.70 -2.50 3.37
C VAL A 185 20.66 -3.78 4.20
N HIS A 186 21.38 -3.76 5.31
CA HIS A 186 21.58 -4.92 6.19
C HIS A 186 21.02 -4.69 7.58
N GLY A 187 20.21 -5.61 8.08
CA GLY A 187 19.56 -5.59 9.38
C GLY A 187 19.13 -6.99 9.82
N GLY A 188 18.60 -7.13 11.04
CA GLY A 188 18.36 -8.44 11.66
C GLY A 188 17.63 -9.45 10.76
N THR A 189 16.50 -9.06 10.16
CA THR A 189 15.75 -9.85 9.18
C THR A 189 15.70 -9.21 7.80
N VAL A 190 16.42 -8.11 7.60
CA VAL A 190 16.41 -7.31 6.37
C VAL A 190 17.76 -7.46 5.69
N ASP A 191 17.79 -8.14 4.56
CA ASP A 191 18.92 -8.14 3.63
C ASP A 191 18.33 -7.74 2.28
N ALA A 192 18.61 -6.50 1.87
CA ALA A 192 17.85 -5.81 0.84
C ALA A 192 18.71 -4.84 0.05
N LYS A 193 18.14 -4.36 -1.06
CA LYS A 193 18.70 -3.27 -1.84
C LYS A 193 17.84 -2.02 -1.72
N GLY A 194 18.48 -0.89 -1.43
CA GLY A 194 17.93 0.44 -1.61
C GLY A 194 18.18 0.95 -3.02
N GLU A 195 17.28 1.80 -3.53
CA GLU A 195 17.37 2.39 -4.87
C GLU A 195 16.94 3.87 -4.85
N ILE A 196 17.21 4.60 -5.94
CA ILE A 196 16.78 6.00 -6.20
C ILE A 196 17.46 7.04 -5.29
N VAL A 197 17.29 6.95 -3.97
CA VAL A 197 17.87 7.87 -2.97
C VAL A 197 18.25 7.17 -1.68
N ALA A 198 19.25 7.69 -0.96
CA ALA A 198 19.64 7.25 0.37
C ALA A 198 19.72 8.45 1.34
N SER A 199 19.03 8.33 2.48
CA SER A 199 19.03 9.36 3.53
C SER A 199 20.15 9.10 4.53
N ILE A 200 21.03 10.07 4.75
CA ILE A 200 22.13 9.92 5.71
C ILE A 200 21.63 10.30 7.10
N ILE A 201 21.30 9.26 7.88
CA ILE A 201 20.51 9.37 9.12
C ILE A 201 21.39 9.36 10.37
N HIS A 202 21.27 10.43 11.15
CA HIS A 202 21.67 10.52 12.56
C HIS A 202 20.48 10.17 13.46
N ARG A 203 20.73 9.39 14.50
CA ARG A 203 19.69 8.97 15.44
C ARG A 203 19.64 9.93 16.63
N GLU A 204 18.46 10.44 16.93
CA GLU A 204 18.14 11.31 18.07
C GLU A 204 17.16 10.60 19.02
N GLY A 205 17.51 9.39 19.44
CA GLY A 205 16.68 8.54 20.29
C GLY A 205 16.06 7.35 19.56
N ALA A 206 15.97 7.39 18.23
CA ALA A 206 15.52 6.23 17.46
C ALA A 206 16.51 5.05 17.57
N GLU A 207 15.96 3.86 17.67
CA GLU A 207 16.68 2.61 17.55
C GLU A 207 16.94 2.29 16.08
N ARG A 208 18.06 1.62 15.81
CA ARG A 208 18.46 1.23 14.46
C ARG A 208 17.94 -0.18 14.17
N LEU A 209 17.28 -0.34 13.03
CA LEU A 209 16.80 -1.64 12.54
C LEU A 209 17.71 -2.22 11.45
N ALA A 210 18.27 -1.36 10.61
CA ALA A 210 19.19 -1.73 9.53
C ALA A 210 20.21 -0.60 9.24
N THR A 211 21.31 -0.95 8.59
CA THR A 211 22.38 -0.05 8.14
C THR A 211 22.59 -0.12 6.64
N TYR A 212 23.11 0.96 6.08
CA TYR A 212 23.73 0.91 4.75
C TYR A 212 25.00 0.04 4.79
N GLY A 213 25.17 -0.81 3.78
CA GLY A 213 26.34 -1.66 3.56
C GLY A 213 27.25 -1.15 2.44
N GLY A 214 28.02 -2.06 1.86
CA GLY A 214 28.94 -1.77 0.77
C GLY A 214 30.09 -0.82 1.12
N ASP A 215 30.63 -0.17 0.09
CA ASP A 215 31.80 0.72 0.16
C ASP A 215 31.41 2.22 0.09
N GLU A 216 30.12 2.54 0.15
CA GLU A 216 29.66 3.94 0.14
C GLU A 216 30.18 4.71 1.35
N PHE A 217 30.39 6.03 1.19
CA PHE A 217 30.97 6.86 2.24
C PHE A 217 30.10 6.94 3.52
N TYR A 218 28.81 6.59 3.41
CA TYR A 218 27.86 6.49 4.51
C TYR A 218 27.57 5.05 4.95
N ALA A 219 28.36 4.06 4.54
CA ALA A 219 28.28 2.70 5.07
C ALA A 219 28.31 2.70 6.62
N GLY A 220 27.45 1.89 7.23
CA GLY A 220 27.25 1.86 8.68
C GLY A 220 26.34 2.95 9.25
N HIS A 221 25.89 3.93 8.47
CA HIS A 221 24.78 4.81 8.85
C HIS A 221 23.46 4.03 8.88
N SER A 222 22.46 4.54 9.60
CA SER A 222 21.17 3.86 9.72
C SER A 222 20.41 3.97 8.40
N ALA A 223 19.87 2.86 7.90
CA ALA A 223 18.99 2.83 6.74
C ALA A 223 17.52 2.69 7.15
N LEU A 224 17.25 1.97 8.25
CA LEU A 224 15.92 1.80 8.83
C LEU A 224 16.00 2.08 10.32
N THR A 225 15.04 2.83 10.86
CA THR A 225 14.99 3.16 12.29
C THR A 225 13.57 3.06 12.84
N VAL A 226 13.46 2.92 14.15
CA VAL A 226 12.19 3.00 14.89
C VAL A 226 12.38 3.86 16.14
N ASN A 227 11.45 4.78 16.38
CA ASN A 227 11.41 5.59 17.58
C ASN A 227 10.17 5.25 18.39
N ALA A 228 10.34 5.02 19.70
CA ALA A 228 9.21 4.94 20.62
C ALA A 228 8.75 6.36 20.95
N TYR A 229 7.46 6.65 20.73
CA TYR A 229 6.90 7.98 20.97
C TYR A 229 5.57 7.89 21.70
N GLY A 230 5.54 8.33 22.96
CA GLY A 230 4.42 8.07 23.86
C GLY A 230 4.17 6.57 24.02
N LYS A 231 2.98 6.09 23.65
CA LYS A 231 2.61 4.68 23.69
C LYS A 231 2.84 3.93 22.36
N GLY A 232 3.16 4.64 21.29
CA GLY A 232 3.25 4.09 19.93
C GLY A 232 4.67 4.09 19.37
N LYS A 233 4.77 3.85 18.07
CA LYS A 233 6.04 3.71 17.34
C LYS A 233 6.05 4.50 16.03
N ALA A 234 7.20 5.08 15.70
CA ALA A 234 7.45 5.79 14.45
C ALA A 234 8.63 5.14 13.71
N TYR A 235 8.39 4.59 12.51
CA TYR A 235 9.42 3.98 11.68
C TYR A 235 9.83 4.93 10.55
N PHE A 236 11.14 5.07 10.36
CA PHE A 236 11.70 5.86 9.27
C PHE A 236 12.49 4.98 8.31
N VAL A 237 12.09 5.00 7.04
CA VAL A 237 12.72 4.26 5.94
C VAL A 237 13.65 5.20 5.17
N GLY A 238 14.97 5.00 5.22
CA GLY A 238 15.95 5.93 4.64
C GLY A 238 16.12 5.83 3.12
N THR A 239 15.64 4.76 2.50
CA THR A 239 15.77 4.52 1.04
C THR A 239 14.60 3.68 0.53
N PRO A 240 14.10 3.89 -0.70
CA PRO A 240 13.21 2.96 -1.38
C PRO A 240 13.78 1.55 -1.40
N LEU A 241 13.19 0.63 -0.64
CA LEU A 241 13.62 -0.77 -0.62
C LEU A 241 13.08 -1.52 -1.82
N ASP A 242 13.85 -2.49 -2.30
CA ASP A 242 13.38 -3.52 -3.20
C ASP A 242 12.23 -4.34 -2.58
N GLU A 243 11.62 -5.19 -3.40
CA GLU A 243 10.46 -5.96 -2.99
C GLU A 243 10.71 -6.87 -1.78
N THR A 244 11.84 -7.56 -1.77
CA THR A 244 12.25 -8.45 -0.68
C THR A 244 12.45 -7.64 0.60
N GLY A 245 13.13 -6.51 0.52
CA GLY A 245 13.37 -5.61 1.64
C GLY A 245 12.09 -5.02 2.21
N MET A 246 11.19 -4.52 1.37
CA MET A 246 9.92 -3.96 1.83
C MET A 246 9.04 -5.05 2.49
N SER A 247 9.06 -6.26 1.95
CA SER A 247 8.39 -7.43 2.51
C SER A 247 8.96 -7.79 3.90
N ALA A 248 10.29 -7.84 4.02
CA ALA A 248 10.98 -8.15 5.27
C ALA A 248 10.82 -7.06 6.34
N PHE A 249 10.77 -5.78 5.92
CA PHE A 249 10.53 -4.64 6.79
C PHE A 249 9.10 -4.62 7.34
N MET A 250 8.10 -4.87 6.48
CA MET A 250 6.69 -4.80 6.86
C MET A 250 6.23 -6.02 7.69
N ALA A 251 6.83 -7.20 7.48
CA ALA A 251 6.44 -8.44 8.17
C ALA A 251 6.42 -8.35 9.71
N PRO A 252 7.47 -7.86 10.40
CA PRO A 252 7.43 -7.73 11.87
C PRO A 252 6.38 -6.72 12.33
N ILE A 253 6.12 -5.65 11.58
CA ILE A 253 5.11 -4.63 11.91
C ILE A 253 3.70 -5.22 11.82
N ILE A 254 3.41 -5.94 10.73
CA ILE A 254 2.13 -6.65 10.54
C ILE A 254 1.88 -7.65 11.68
N LYS A 255 2.91 -8.41 12.05
CA LYS A 255 2.84 -9.39 13.13
C LYS A 255 2.62 -8.72 14.49
N GLU A 256 3.33 -7.65 14.78
CA GLU A 256 3.23 -6.93 16.06
C GLU A 256 1.84 -6.32 16.27
N LEU A 257 1.25 -5.75 15.21
CA LEU A 257 -0.06 -5.11 15.24
C LEU A 257 -1.24 -6.08 15.09
N ASP A 258 -0.97 -7.38 14.97
CA ASP A 258 -1.95 -8.42 14.68
C ASP A 258 -2.84 -8.05 13.47
N LEU A 259 -2.21 -7.52 12.42
CA LEU A 259 -2.89 -7.17 11.18
C LEU A 259 -3.15 -8.46 10.42
N LYS A 260 -4.41 -8.89 10.41
CA LYS A 260 -4.85 -10.13 9.75
C LYS A 260 -4.37 -10.17 8.30
N SER A 261 -3.40 -11.04 8.03
CA SER A 261 -2.99 -11.46 6.70
C SER A 261 -3.64 -12.80 6.37
N LEU A 262 -4.02 -12.99 5.12
CA LEU A 262 -4.51 -14.28 4.62
C LEU A 262 -3.52 -14.79 3.59
N ASP A 263 -2.88 -15.92 3.86
CA ASP A 263 -1.84 -16.44 2.99
C ASP A 263 -2.45 -17.11 1.76
N THR A 264 -2.25 -16.50 0.61
CA THR A 264 -2.68 -17.05 -0.68
C THR A 264 -1.47 -17.40 -1.54
N PRO A 265 -1.64 -18.28 -2.54
CA PRO A 265 -0.63 -18.42 -3.59
C PRO A 265 -0.31 -17.08 -4.23
N GLU A 266 0.89 -16.94 -4.77
CA GLU A 266 1.25 -15.81 -5.61
C GLU A 266 0.19 -15.59 -6.71
N ASP A 267 -0.06 -14.32 -7.04
CA ASP A 267 -1.10 -13.85 -7.98
C ASP A 267 -2.56 -14.06 -7.54
N VAL A 268 -2.84 -14.73 -6.43
CA VAL A 268 -4.20 -14.83 -5.89
C VAL A 268 -4.43 -13.70 -4.90
N SER A 269 -5.32 -12.77 -5.20
CA SER A 269 -5.76 -11.75 -4.25
C SER A 269 -7.01 -12.22 -3.51
N LEU A 270 -7.06 -11.92 -2.21
CA LEU A 270 -8.20 -12.17 -1.34
C LEU A 270 -8.56 -10.88 -0.62
N SER A 271 -9.83 -10.47 -0.72
CA SER A 271 -10.35 -9.37 0.10
C SER A 271 -11.65 -9.78 0.80
N VAL A 272 -11.82 -9.35 2.05
CA VAL A 272 -13.06 -9.59 2.82
C VAL A 272 -13.83 -8.29 2.94
N ARG A 273 -15.11 -8.34 2.56
CA ARG A 273 -16.07 -7.24 2.72
C ARG A 273 -17.14 -7.61 3.73
N TYR A 274 -17.56 -6.65 4.52
CA TYR A 274 -18.54 -6.76 5.60
C TYR A 274 -19.84 -6.12 5.15
N GLY A 275 -20.90 -6.91 5.07
CA GLY A 275 -22.27 -6.47 4.80
C GLY A 275 -23.10 -6.35 6.07
N ASP A 276 -24.39 -6.04 5.87
CA ASP A 276 -25.33 -5.88 6.98
C ASP A 276 -25.48 -7.17 7.81
N GLY A 277 -25.82 -6.98 9.09
CA GLY A 277 -26.05 -8.09 10.03
C GLY A 277 -24.80 -8.92 10.35
N GLY A 278 -23.59 -8.41 10.06
CA GLY A 278 -22.32 -9.11 10.30
C GLY A 278 -21.96 -10.12 9.21
N THR A 279 -22.67 -10.11 8.07
CA THR A 279 -22.36 -10.99 6.93
C THR A 279 -21.00 -10.63 6.35
N ARG A 280 -20.20 -11.64 5.99
CA ARG A 280 -18.87 -11.43 5.39
C ARG A 280 -18.78 -12.09 4.02
N TYR A 281 -18.12 -11.41 3.09
CA TYR A 281 -17.92 -11.85 1.72
C TYR A 281 -16.44 -11.86 1.40
N ALA A 282 -15.86 -13.03 1.12
CA ALA A 282 -14.51 -13.14 0.60
C ALA A 282 -14.56 -13.11 -0.94
N PHE A 283 -13.76 -12.23 -1.54
CA PHE A 283 -13.52 -12.18 -2.98
C PHE A 283 -12.14 -12.74 -3.24
N LEU A 284 -12.07 -13.84 -3.98
CA LEU A 284 -10.83 -14.44 -4.43
C LEU A 284 -10.68 -14.20 -5.93
N ILE A 285 -9.53 -13.70 -6.36
CA ILE A 285 -9.26 -13.41 -7.76
C ILE A 285 -7.89 -14.01 -8.12
N ASN A 286 -7.86 -14.92 -9.09
CA ASN A 286 -6.62 -15.39 -9.68
C ASN A 286 -6.17 -14.41 -10.75
N ASN A 287 -5.06 -13.70 -10.53
CA ASN A 287 -4.55 -12.70 -11.47
C ASN A 287 -3.58 -13.29 -12.51
N SER A 288 -3.50 -14.62 -12.63
CA SER A 288 -2.57 -15.30 -13.53
C SER A 288 -3.25 -16.16 -14.58
N ALA A 289 -2.48 -16.54 -15.60
CA ALA A 289 -2.89 -17.43 -16.68
C ALA A 289 -2.87 -18.93 -16.30
N ALA A 290 -2.52 -19.27 -15.06
CA ALA A 290 -2.40 -20.64 -14.59
C ALA A 290 -3.48 -20.98 -13.55
N ASP A 291 -3.89 -22.25 -13.49
CA ASP A 291 -4.74 -22.76 -12.41
C ASP A 291 -4.05 -22.54 -11.06
N LYS A 292 -4.80 -22.08 -10.06
CA LYS A 292 -4.33 -21.90 -8.69
C LYS A 292 -5.16 -22.76 -7.74
N ARG A 293 -4.51 -23.23 -6.69
CA ARG A 293 -5.11 -24.08 -5.67
C ARG A 293 -4.76 -23.52 -4.30
N LEU A 294 -5.74 -23.48 -3.41
CA LEU A 294 -5.53 -23.04 -2.03
C LEU A 294 -6.50 -23.73 -1.09
N CYS A 295 -6.04 -23.91 0.14
CA CYS A 295 -6.84 -24.35 1.27
C CYS A 295 -6.72 -23.27 2.36
N LEU A 296 -7.83 -22.64 2.71
CA LEU A 296 -7.88 -21.62 3.75
C LEU A 296 -9.01 -21.93 4.72
N SER A 297 -8.63 -22.26 5.95
CA SER A 297 -9.57 -22.66 7.00
C SER A 297 -10.64 -21.60 7.29
N GLU A 298 -10.29 -20.34 7.07
CA GLU A 298 -11.11 -19.15 7.23
C GLU A 298 -12.28 -19.10 6.25
N LEU A 299 -12.18 -19.86 5.14
CA LEU A 299 -13.22 -19.96 4.10
C LEU A 299 -14.11 -21.20 4.29
N ASN A 300 -13.74 -22.14 5.15
CA ASN A 300 -14.47 -23.39 5.35
C ASN A 300 -15.87 -23.15 5.94
N GLY A 301 -16.84 -23.92 5.43
CA GLY A 301 -18.27 -23.75 5.72
C GLY A 301 -18.93 -22.59 4.96
N GLY A 302 -18.14 -21.76 4.27
CA GLY A 302 -18.64 -20.70 3.40
C GLY A 302 -19.34 -21.25 2.16
N THR A 303 -20.18 -20.42 1.53
CA THR A 303 -20.88 -20.76 0.27
C THR A 303 -20.36 -19.88 -0.85
N GLU A 304 -19.81 -20.48 -1.89
CA GLU A 304 -19.45 -19.80 -3.13
C GLU A 304 -20.74 -19.41 -3.87
N LEU A 305 -20.90 -18.11 -4.15
CA LEU A 305 -22.17 -17.51 -4.52
C LEU A 305 -22.52 -17.67 -6.00
N LEU A 306 -21.52 -17.86 -6.87
CA LEU A 306 -21.73 -18.04 -8.30
C LEU A 306 -22.20 -19.47 -8.62
N THR A 307 -21.70 -20.46 -7.90
CA THR A 307 -21.94 -21.89 -8.11
C THR A 307 -22.89 -22.51 -7.08
N GLY A 308 -23.02 -21.92 -5.89
CA GLY A 308 -23.75 -22.48 -4.75
C GLY A 308 -22.98 -23.55 -3.97
N THR A 309 -21.71 -23.78 -4.30
CA THR A 309 -20.89 -24.82 -3.69
C THR A 309 -20.48 -24.44 -2.26
N VAL A 310 -20.54 -25.39 -1.33
CA VAL A 310 -20.01 -25.19 0.02
C VAL A 310 -18.53 -25.50 0.04
N ILE A 311 -17.73 -24.54 0.49
CA ILE A 311 -16.27 -24.67 0.63
C ILE A 311 -15.97 -25.44 1.91
N ASN A 312 -15.23 -26.54 1.80
CA ASN A 312 -14.85 -27.36 2.97
C ASN A 312 -13.35 -27.62 3.09
N ASP A 313 -12.59 -27.44 2.00
CA ASP A 313 -11.12 -27.58 2.02
C ASP A 313 -10.49 -26.92 0.79
N LEU A 314 -10.37 -27.65 -0.32
CA LEU A 314 -9.69 -27.20 -1.54
C LEU A 314 -10.55 -26.27 -2.40
N ILE A 315 -10.00 -25.10 -2.74
CA ILE A 315 -10.52 -24.19 -3.75
C ILE A 315 -9.62 -24.30 -4.99
N GLU A 316 -10.22 -24.50 -6.17
CA GLU A 316 -9.53 -24.48 -7.46
C GLU A 316 -9.98 -23.25 -8.25
N LEU A 317 -9.06 -22.29 -8.45
CA LEU A 317 -9.31 -21.11 -9.27
C LEU A 317 -8.72 -21.33 -10.67
N LYS A 318 -9.57 -21.23 -11.69
CA LYS A 318 -9.16 -21.22 -13.10
C LYS A 318 -8.38 -19.94 -13.44
N PRO A 319 -7.67 -19.89 -14.59
CA PRO A 319 -6.96 -18.70 -15.01
C PRO A 319 -7.93 -17.51 -15.06
N TYR A 320 -7.57 -16.40 -14.42
CA TYR A 320 -8.44 -15.22 -14.30
C TYR A 320 -9.79 -15.47 -13.60
N GLY A 321 -9.92 -16.59 -12.90
CA GLY A 321 -11.13 -16.99 -12.19
C GLY A 321 -11.40 -16.16 -10.94
N VAL A 322 -12.68 -16.01 -10.62
CA VAL A 322 -13.17 -15.25 -9.47
C VAL A 322 -14.16 -16.11 -8.69
N ASP A 323 -13.93 -16.22 -7.38
CA ASP A 323 -14.90 -16.80 -6.45
C ASP A 323 -15.39 -15.71 -5.49
N VAL A 324 -16.69 -15.71 -5.20
CA VAL A 324 -17.28 -14.85 -4.17
C VAL A 324 -17.91 -15.73 -3.11
N ILE A 325 -17.33 -15.77 -1.92
CA ILE A 325 -17.73 -16.70 -0.86
C ILE A 325 -18.42 -15.92 0.26
N ALA A 326 -19.68 -16.25 0.55
CA ALA A 326 -20.33 -15.82 1.78
C ALA A 326 -19.83 -16.67 2.95
N LEU A 327 -19.14 -16.04 3.91
CA LEU A 327 -18.59 -16.70 5.09
C LEU A 327 -19.66 -16.86 6.18
N ARG A 328 -19.51 -17.87 7.03
CA ARG A 328 -20.35 -18.07 8.23
C ARG A 328 -19.93 -17.18 9.39
#